data_AF-A0A3D3GB33-F1
#
_entry.id   AF-A0A3D3GB33-F1
#
_cell.length_a   1.000
_cell.length_b   1.000
_cell.length_c   1.000
_cell.angle_alpha   90.00
_cell.angle_beta   90.00
_cell.angle_gamma   90.00
#
_symmetry.space_group_name_H-M   'P 1'
#
loop_
_entity.id
_entity.type
_entity.pdbx_description
1 polymer ?
#
loop_
_entity_poly.entity_id
_entity_poly.type
_entity_poly.pdbx_seq_one_letter_code
_entity_poly.pdbx_strand_id
1 'polypeptide(L)'
;MTGNMNNSRGPSQLDLGFGLPLQPDRNSEKGGRSFYFFDLDDNVLHLQTPIFIYDLRTGAERAVSTGEFAKISSSLGKPGPYEFFGVNGDDRVGSFRKFRDHPALGSGARQPFVQDIQEALELPDFHWKGPSWECFEYAVHNERPVALITARGHDPATIREGLSQLAKAGFLSREPNYLEIYPVSHPVLGPELGGGGERKSTAELKKRAIIRCVEAAMEQYGNNPHHRFGMSDDDPDNITLITQAKRLLKARYPQNSFFVIHAGTRPVIKYEIFCDHMESSPLEAQTQLHFEF
;
A
#
# COMPACT_ATOMS: atom_id res chain seq x y z
N MET A 1 -40.15 -10.87 23.05
CA MET A 1 -39.34 -9.76 23.60
C MET A 1 -38.00 -10.32 24.02
N THR A 2 -37.00 -10.18 23.16
CA THR A 2 -35.56 -10.48 23.37
C THR A 2 -34.92 -9.88 22.12
N GLY A 3 -34.10 -8.84 22.10
CA GLY A 3 -33.16 -8.30 23.07
C GLY A 3 -31.95 -7.91 22.21
N ASN A 4 -32.02 -6.72 21.58
CA ASN A 4 -31.00 -6.22 20.67
C ASN A 4 -29.76 -5.83 21.48
N MET A 5 -28.65 -6.53 21.27
CA MET A 5 -27.35 -6.12 21.81
C MET A 5 -26.77 -5.03 20.93
N ASN A 6 -26.87 -3.78 21.40
CA ASN A 6 -26.06 -2.67 20.94
C ASN A 6 -24.59 -2.97 21.27
N ASN A 7 -23.76 -3.16 20.25
CA ASN A 7 -22.32 -3.17 20.43
C ASN A 7 -21.82 -1.71 20.48
N SER A 8 -21.24 -1.34 21.62
CA SER A 8 -20.81 0.01 21.97
C SER A 8 -19.59 0.44 21.15
N ARG A 9 -19.74 1.55 20.43
CA ARG A 9 -18.65 2.31 19.79
C ARG A 9 -17.69 2.84 20.88
N GLY A 10 -16.39 2.57 20.73
CA GLY A 10 -15.34 3.18 21.57
C GLY A 10 -15.20 4.69 21.28
N PRO A 11 -14.68 5.50 22.22
CA PRO A 11 -14.69 6.95 22.11
C PRO A 11 -13.45 7.45 21.37
N SER A 12 -13.58 7.71 20.06
CA SER A 12 -12.71 8.65 19.36
C SER A 12 -13.52 9.37 18.29
N GLN A 13 -13.86 10.63 18.62
CA GLN A 13 -14.56 11.61 17.79
C GLN A 13 -16.06 11.32 17.53
N LEU A 14 -16.91 12.28 17.91
CA LEU A 14 -18.32 12.29 17.56
C LEU A 14 -18.46 12.36 16.04
N ASP A 15 -18.62 11.19 15.42
CA ASP A 15 -19.06 11.11 14.03
C ASP A 15 -20.53 11.54 13.97
N LEU A 16 -20.75 12.80 13.60
CA LEU A 16 -22.05 13.45 13.59
C LEU A 16 -22.94 12.99 12.42
N GLY A 17 -22.82 11.77 11.90
CA GLY A 17 -23.82 11.13 11.02
C GLY A 17 -24.20 11.87 9.73
N PHE A 18 -23.57 13.00 9.43
CA PHE A 18 -23.65 13.70 8.16
C PHE A 18 -22.51 13.16 7.32
N GLY A 19 -22.83 12.29 6.36
CA GLY A 19 -21.82 11.78 5.43
C GLY A 19 -21.08 12.96 4.79
N LEU A 20 -19.75 12.92 4.84
CA LEU A 20 -18.91 13.96 4.23
C LEU A 20 -19.35 14.16 2.77
N PRO A 21 -19.59 15.39 2.31
CA PRO A 21 -19.99 15.61 0.93
C PRO A 21 -18.90 15.11 -0.01
N LEU A 22 -19.31 14.50 -1.13
CA LEU A 22 -18.38 14.13 -2.18
C LEU A 22 -17.73 15.39 -2.75
N GLN A 23 -16.41 15.34 -2.91
CA GLN A 23 -15.63 16.41 -3.46
C GLN A 23 -15.29 16.10 -4.93
N PRO A 24 -15.41 17.07 -5.86
CA PRO A 24 -14.97 16.86 -7.24
C PRO A 24 -13.44 16.78 -7.31
N ASP A 25 -12.91 16.20 -8.39
CA ASP A 25 -11.47 16.29 -8.66
C ASP A 25 -11.07 17.76 -8.81
N ARG A 26 -9.86 18.12 -8.36
CA ARG A 26 -9.42 19.53 -8.30
C ARG A 26 -9.33 20.22 -9.66
N ASN A 27 -9.16 19.44 -10.73
CA ASN A 27 -9.20 19.92 -12.12
C ASN A 27 -10.38 19.32 -12.89
N SER A 28 -11.45 18.91 -12.20
CA SER A 28 -12.63 18.28 -12.83
C SER A 28 -13.25 19.15 -13.91
N GLU A 29 -13.23 20.47 -13.74
CA GLU A 29 -13.71 21.46 -14.71
C GLU A 29 -12.90 21.46 -16.02
N LYS A 30 -11.67 20.94 -15.98
CA LYS A 30 -10.80 20.73 -17.15
C LYS A 30 -10.75 19.27 -17.59
N GLY A 31 -11.67 18.44 -17.09
CA GLY A 31 -11.70 16.99 -17.31
C GLY A 31 -10.56 16.23 -16.63
N GLY A 32 -9.81 16.87 -15.74
CA GLY A 32 -8.70 16.25 -15.02
C GLY A 32 -9.17 15.36 -13.87
N ARG A 33 -8.43 14.30 -13.59
CA ARG A 33 -8.65 13.32 -12.51
C ARG A 33 -7.45 13.28 -11.57
N SER A 34 -7.71 13.03 -10.30
CA SER A 34 -6.70 12.82 -9.25
C SER A 34 -6.55 11.33 -8.96
N PHE A 35 -5.37 10.79 -9.24
CA PHE A 35 -5.01 9.39 -9.05
C PHE A 35 -4.17 9.21 -7.80
N TYR A 36 -4.54 8.26 -6.96
CA TYR A 36 -3.92 8.02 -5.65
C TYR A 36 -3.25 6.65 -5.62
N PHE A 37 -1.93 6.63 -5.49
CA PHE A 37 -1.17 5.39 -5.39
C PHE A 37 -0.66 5.20 -3.95
N PHE A 38 -0.63 3.96 -3.48
CA PHE A 38 -0.21 3.64 -2.12
C PHE A 38 0.70 2.43 -2.11
N ASP A 39 1.76 2.47 -1.30
CA ASP A 39 2.24 1.22 -0.69
C ASP A 39 1.23 0.76 0.36
N LEU A 40 0.95 -0.54 0.41
CA LEU A 40 -0.08 -1.08 1.29
C LEU A 40 0.46 -1.32 2.69
N ASP A 41 1.59 -2.00 2.77
CA ASP A 41 2.23 -2.44 4.01
C ASP A 41 2.92 -1.28 4.69
N ASP A 42 2.73 -1.17 6.01
CA ASP A 42 3.34 -0.16 6.90
C ASP A 42 2.96 1.31 6.58
N ASN A 43 2.44 1.60 5.38
CA ASN A 43 1.93 2.89 4.96
C ASN A 43 0.40 3.04 5.10
N VAL A 44 -0.40 2.11 4.58
CA VAL A 44 -1.88 2.14 4.72
C VAL A 44 -2.32 1.22 5.85
N LEU A 45 -1.74 0.03 5.96
CA LEU A 45 -2.10 -1.00 6.93
C LEU A 45 -0.87 -1.55 7.66
N HIS A 46 -0.95 -1.62 8.99
CA HIS A 46 0.00 -2.33 9.85
C HIS A 46 -0.58 -3.70 10.18
N LEU A 47 -0.23 -4.70 9.39
CA LEU A 47 -0.69 -6.08 9.58
C LEU A 47 0.35 -6.89 10.35
N GLN A 48 -0.11 -7.74 11.27
CA GLN A 48 0.78 -8.60 12.08
C GLN A 48 1.26 -9.85 11.30
N THR A 49 1.46 -9.73 9.99
CA THR A 49 1.92 -10.82 9.13
C THR A 49 3.36 -11.19 9.52
N PRO A 50 3.63 -12.40 10.02
CA PRO A 50 4.98 -12.78 10.44
C PRO A 50 5.86 -13.16 9.24
N ILE A 51 7.15 -12.81 9.33
CA ILE A 51 8.23 -13.31 8.48
C ILE A 51 8.99 -14.36 9.29
N PHE A 52 9.34 -15.49 8.67
CA PHE A 52 10.07 -16.57 9.35
C PHE A 52 11.55 -16.54 8.99
N ILE A 53 12.42 -16.51 10.00
CA ILE A 53 13.86 -16.75 9.86
C ILE A 53 14.20 -18.13 10.41
N TYR A 54 15.25 -18.76 9.87
CA TYR A 54 15.62 -20.14 10.21
C TYR A 54 17.01 -20.18 10.81
N ASP A 55 17.18 -20.89 11.92
CA ASP A 55 18.51 -21.25 12.41
C ASP A 55 19.13 -22.28 11.44
N LEU A 56 20.19 -21.90 10.75
CA LEU A 56 20.88 -22.69 9.73
C LEU A 56 21.57 -23.95 10.27
N ARG A 57 21.72 -24.06 11.60
CA ARG A 57 22.34 -25.23 12.25
C ARG A 57 21.30 -26.28 12.63
N THR A 58 20.13 -25.84 13.05
CA THR A 58 19.08 -26.72 13.61
C THR A 58 17.85 -26.85 12.73
N GLY A 59 17.64 -25.92 11.79
CA GLY A 59 16.42 -25.78 11.01
C GLY A 59 15.25 -25.18 11.79
N ALA A 60 15.43 -24.78 13.05
CA ALA A 60 14.37 -24.19 13.86
C ALA A 60 13.91 -22.85 13.30
N GLU A 61 12.60 -22.66 13.20
CA GLU A 61 12.01 -21.40 12.72
C GLU A 61 11.75 -20.42 13.87
N ARG A 62 11.91 -19.13 13.57
CA ARG A 62 11.54 -18.01 14.42
C ARG A 62 10.71 -17.01 13.62
N ALA A 63 9.53 -16.68 14.11
CA ALA A 63 8.72 -15.61 13.57
C ALA A 63 9.23 -14.25 14.04
N VAL A 64 9.28 -13.28 13.13
CA VAL A 64 9.62 -11.87 13.37
C VAL A 64 8.63 -10.98 12.62
N SER A 65 8.41 -9.74 13.09
CA SER A 65 7.56 -8.77 12.37
C SER A 65 8.28 -8.20 11.14
N THR A 66 7.55 -7.50 10.26
CA THR A 66 8.13 -6.75 9.12
C THR A 66 9.17 -5.74 9.59
N GLY A 67 8.85 -4.95 10.61
CA GLY A 67 9.76 -3.96 11.20
C GLY A 67 10.98 -4.55 11.91
N GLU A 68 10.86 -5.73 12.56
CA GLU A 68 12.03 -6.44 13.10
C GLU A 68 12.90 -6.97 11.95
N PHE A 69 12.29 -7.60 10.96
CA PHE A 69 12.98 -8.13 9.78
C PHE A 69 13.77 -7.03 9.04
N ALA A 70 13.19 -5.85 8.84
CA ALA A 70 13.86 -4.71 8.21
C ALA A 70 15.18 -4.36 8.90
N LYS A 71 15.22 -4.41 10.25
CA LYS A 71 16.41 -4.09 11.06
C LYS A 71 17.49 -5.18 10.99
N ILE A 72 17.09 -6.45 10.90
CA ILE A 72 18.02 -7.58 11.03
C ILE A 72 18.41 -8.21 9.69
N SER A 73 17.63 -8.01 8.63
CA SER A 73 17.78 -8.69 7.33
C SER A 73 19.18 -8.57 6.74
N SER A 74 19.80 -7.40 6.85
CA SER A 74 21.15 -7.13 6.35
C SER A 74 22.26 -7.81 7.17
N SER A 75 21.94 -8.31 8.37
CA SER A 75 22.86 -9.00 9.29
C SER A 75 22.69 -10.53 9.28
N LEU A 76 21.64 -11.06 8.66
CA LEU A 76 21.43 -12.51 8.56
C LEU A 76 22.59 -13.17 7.81
N GLY A 77 23.14 -14.26 8.35
CA GLY A 77 24.26 -14.98 7.75
C GLY A 77 25.61 -14.28 7.86
N LYS A 78 25.70 -13.14 8.57
CA LYS A 78 26.95 -12.38 8.79
C LYS A 78 27.40 -12.51 10.24
N PRO A 79 28.72 -12.41 10.53
CA PRO A 79 29.25 -12.50 11.89
C PRO A 79 28.48 -11.58 12.87
N GLY A 80 27.97 -12.16 13.96
CA GLY A 80 27.15 -11.45 14.94
C GLY A 80 25.95 -12.26 15.45
N PRO A 81 24.98 -11.62 16.12
CA PRO A 81 23.85 -12.31 16.75
C PRO A 81 22.96 -13.12 15.78
N TYR A 82 22.99 -12.78 14.49
CA TYR A 82 22.20 -13.42 13.44
C TYR A 82 23.04 -14.23 12.43
N GLU A 83 24.29 -14.55 12.77
CA GLU A 83 25.23 -15.28 11.90
C GLU A 83 24.67 -16.64 11.46
N PHE A 84 23.98 -17.33 12.35
CA PHE A 84 23.40 -18.63 12.07
C PHE A 84 21.93 -18.54 11.65
N PHE A 85 21.42 -17.36 11.29
CA PHE A 85 20.07 -17.21 10.81
C PHE A 85 20.05 -16.88 9.32
N GLY A 86 19.09 -17.44 8.59
CA GLY A 86 18.89 -17.19 7.18
C GLY A 86 17.43 -17.14 6.77
N VAL A 87 17.22 -16.82 5.50
CA VAL A 87 15.90 -16.81 4.85
C VAL A 87 15.75 -17.99 3.92
N ASN A 88 14.53 -18.51 3.82
CA ASN A 88 14.14 -19.51 2.83
C ASN A 88 13.25 -18.84 1.78
N GLY A 89 13.65 -18.89 0.51
CA GLY A 89 12.94 -18.27 -0.60
C GLY A 89 11.76 -19.06 -1.15
N ASP A 90 11.44 -20.23 -0.58
CA ASP A 90 10.28 -21.02 -1.00
C ASP A 90 8.96 -20.28 -0.67
N ASP A 91 8.10 -20.10 -1.67
CA ASP A 91 6.85 -19.34 -1.51
C ASP A 91 5.79 -20.07 -0.65
N ARG A 92 5.89 -21.40 -0.51
CA ARG A 92 4.90 -22.22 0.22
C ARG A 92 5.30 -22.46 1.66
N VAL A 93 6.57 -22.77 1.90
CA VAL A 93 7.07 -23.14 3.24
C VAL A 93 8.14 -22.19 3.77
N GLY A 94 8.65 -21.27 2.95
CA GLY A 94 9.77 -20.40 3.29
C GLY A 94 9.40 -19.20 4.17
N SER A 95 10.31 -18.23 4.19
CA SER A 95 10.28 -17.06 5.08
C SER A 95 9.08 -16.17 4.87
N PHE A 96 8.64 -16.03 3.62
CA PHE A 96 7.58 -15.11 3.22
C PHE A 96 6.27 -15.83 2.88
N ARG A 97 6.09 -17.08 3.35
CA ARG A 97 4.91 -17.89 3.04
C ARG A 97 3.58 -17.23 3.39
N LYS A 98 3.54 -16.39 4.44
CA LYS A 98 2.35 -15.61 4.85
C LYS A 98 2.11 -14.37 4.00
N PHE A 99 3.01 -14.06 3.07
CA PHE A 99 2.89 -13.00 2.08
C PHE A 99 2.50 -13.56 0.70
N ARG A 100 1.93 -14.76 0.67
CA ARG A 100 1.57 -15.52 -0.54
C ARG A 100 0.21 -16.17 -0.37
N ASP A 101 -0.44 -16.41 -1.50
CA ASP A 101 -1.62 -17.26 -1.52
C ASP A 101 -1.23 -18.74 -1.42
N HIS A 102 -2.07 -19.48 -0.71
CA HIS A 102 -1.97 -20.92 -0.55
C HIS A 102 -3.08 -21.58 -1.38
N PRO A 103 -2.77 -22.08 -2.61
CA PRO A 103 -3.78 -22.67 -3.49
C PRO A 103 -4.34 -23.99 -2.96
N ALA A 104 -3.65 -24.64 -2.02
CA ALA A 104 -4.07 -25.89 -1.40
C ALA A 104 -5.00 -25.68 -0.18
N LEU A 105 -5.43 -24.45 0.10
CA LEU A 105 -6.40 -24.21 1.16
C LEU A 105 -7.72 -24.91 0.84
N GLY A 106 -8.25 -25.64 1.83
CA GLY A 106 -9.52 -26.33 1.70
C GLY A 106 -10.68 -25.36 1.50
N SER A 107 -11.81 -25.86 0.99
CA SER A 107 -13.03 -25.06 0.85
C SER A 107 -13.42 -24.41 2.19
N GLY A 108 -13.56 -23.08 2.20
CA GLY A 108 -13.90 -22.30 3.40
C GLY A 108 -12.70 -21.77 4.21
N ALA A 109 -11.47 -22.21 3.92
CA ALA A 109 -10.27 -21.58 4.50
C ALA A 109 -9.95 -20.27 3.77
N ARG A 110 -9.54 -19.25 4.55
CA ARG A 110 -9.20 -17.92 4.03
C ARG A 110 -7.71 -17.83 3.72
N GLN A 111 -7.37 -17.04 2.71
CA GLN A 111 -5.97 -16.72 2.40
C GLN A 111 -5.33 -15.92 3.54
N PRO A 112 -4.00 -16.02 3.75
CA PRO A 112 -3.30 -15.33 4.85
C PRO A 112 -3.62 -13.84 4.94
N PHE A 113 -3.59 -13.11 3.83
CA PHE A 113 -3.92 -11.68 3.83
C PHE A 113 -5.33 -11.38 4.36
N VAL A 114 -6.33 -12.17 3.96
CA VAL A 114 -7.73 -11.96 4.40
C VAL A 114 -7.87 -12.27 5.89
N GLN A 115 -7.15 -13.28 6.38
CA GLN A 115 -7.08 -13.60 7.80
C GLN A 115 -6.43 -12.45 8.59
N ASP A 116 -5.29 -11.93 8.14
CA ASP A 116 -4.59 -10.83 8.80
C ASP A 116 -5.49 -9.57 8.92
N ILE A 117 -6.30 -9.28 7.89
CA ILE A 117 -7.28 -8.18 7.94
C ILE A 117 -8.34 -8.43 9.02
N GLN A 118 -8.86 -9.66 9.14
CA GLN A 118 -9.88 -9.97 10.14
C GLN A 118 -9.33 -9.88 11.55
N GLU A 119 -8.11 -10.36 11.77
CA GLU A 119 -7.41 -10.22 13.05
C GLU A 119 -7.16 -8.74 13.37
N ALA A 120 -6.80 -7.92 12.38
CA ALA A 120 -6.66 -6.48 12.55
C ALA A 120 -7.98 -5.80 12.97
N LEU A 121 -9.11 -6.21 12.39
CA LEU A 121 -10.45 -5.69 12.72
C LEU A 121 -10.89 -5.98 14.17
N GLU A 122 -10.25 -6.94 14.85
CA GLU A 122 -10.48 -7.24 16.26
C GLU A 122 -9.66 -6.34 17.20
N LEU A 123 -8.71 -5.58 16.65
CA LEU A 123 -7.84 -4.67 17.39
C LEU A 123 -8.33 -3.22 17.27
N PRO A 124 -8.00 -2.34 18.25
CA PRO A 124 -8.26 -0.92 18.12
C PRO A 124 -7.58 -0.33 16.87
N ASP A 125 -8.28 0.56 16.17
CA ASP A 125 -7.88 1.22 14.93
C ASP A 125 -6.41 1.68 14.88
N PHE A 126 -5.90 2.28 15.95
CA PHE A 126 -4.54 2.80 16.00
C PHE A 126 -3.44 1.72 15.95
N HIS A 127 -3.80 0.44 16.09
CA HIS A 127 -2.85 -0.68 15.96
C HIS A 127 -2.60 -1.09 14.51
N TRP A 128 -3.56 -0.84 13.61
CA TRP A 128 -3.52 -1.38 12.26
C TRP A 128 -3.68 -0.30 11.17
N LYS A 129 -4.18 0.90 11.50
CA LYS A 129 -4.20 2.03 10.57
C LYS A 129 -2.81 2.63 10.43
N GLY A 130 -2.25 2.56 9.22
CA GLY A 130 -0.99 3.18 8.87
C GLY A 130 -1.09 4.71 8.72
N PRO A 131 0.04 5.41 8.57
CA PRO A 131 0.08 6.87 8.50
C PRO A 131 -0.67 7.46 7.30
N SER A 132 -0.86 6.70 6.21
CA SER A 132 -1.65 7.11 5.04
C SER A 132 -3.10 6.64 5.07
N TRP A 133 -3.60 6.07 6.18
CA TRP A 133 -4.96 5.55 6.26
C TRP A 133 -6.03 6.60 5.89
N GLU A 134 -5.95 7.80 6.46
CA GLU A 134 -6.91 8.88 6.19
C GLU A 134 -6.86 9.33 4.72
N CYS A 135 -5.69 9.29 4.07
CA CYS A 135 -5.56 9.52 2.62
C CYS A 135 -6.36 8.51 1.82
N PHE A 136 -6.19 7.25 2.21
CA PHE A 136 -6.74 6.12 1.51
C PHE A 136 -8.26 6.12 1.64
N GLU A 137 -8.78 6.34 2.85
CA GLU A 137 -10.21 6.57 3.09
C GLU A 137 -10.72 7.74 2.23
N TYR A 138 -10.02 8.88 2.22
CA TYR A 138 -10.44 10.04 1.44
C TYR A 138 -10.55 9.72 -0.06
N ALA A 139 -9.55 9.03 -0.60
CA ALA A 139 -9.55 8.62 -2.01
C ALA A 139 -10.71 7.67 -2.31
N VAL A 140 -10.98 6.73 -1.40
CA VAL A 140 -12.09 5.77 -1.50
C VAL A 140 -13.44 6.46 -1.41
N HIS A 141 -13.64 7.33 -0.42
CA HIS A 141 -14.88 8.08 -0.20
C HIS A 141 -15.27 8.91 -1.42
N ASN A 142 -14.27 9.58 -2.02
CA ASN A 142 -14.46 10.44 -3.20
C ASN A 142 -14.35 9.70 -4.54
N GLU A 143 -14.33 8.36 -4.53
CA GLU A 143 -14.28 7.52 -5.74
C GLU A 143 -13.11 7.84 -6.67
N ARG A 144 -11.99 8.27 -6.09
CA ARG A 144 -10.75 8.53 -6.82
C ARG A 144 -10.18 7.21 -7.33
N PRO A 145 -9.61 7.17 -8.55
CA PRO A 145 -8.94 5.97 -9.01
C PRO A 145 -7.71 5.69 -8.13
N VAL A 146 -7.67 4.50 -7.53
CA VAL A 146 -6.64 4.07 -6.58
C VAL A 146 -5.77 2.97 -7.17
N ALA A 147 -4.46 3.09 -7.03
CA ALA A 147 -3.54 1.98 -7.28
C ALA A 147 -2.83 1.53 -6.00
N LEU A 148 -2.74 0.22 -5.80
CA LEU A 148 -2.01 -0.38 -4.67
C LEU A 148 -0.74 -1.05 -5.19
N ILE A 149 0.42 -0.68 -4.68
CA ILE A 149 1.72 -1.17 -5.13
C ILE A 149 2.48 -1.72 -3.92
N THR A 150 2.49 -3.04 -3.75
CA THR A 150 2.98 -3.69 -2.52
C THR A 150 4.03 -4.76 -2.83
N ALA A 151 4.94 -4.99 -1.88
CA ALA A 151 5.88 -6.10 -1.90
C ALA A 151 5.23 -7.47 -1.57
N ARG A 152 3.95 -7.51 -1.17
CA ARG A 152 3.17 -8.75 -1.04
C ARG A 152 3.15 -9.51 -2.37
N GLY A 153 2.99 -10.83 -2.28
CA GLY A 153 2.85 -11.72 -3.43
C GLY A 153 1.54 -12.51 -3.40
N HIS A 154 0.51 -11.96 -2.75
CA HIS A 154 -0.87 -12.45 -2.86
C HIS A 154 -1.43 -12.08 -4.24
N ASP A 155 -2.42 -12.83 -4.71
CA ASP A 155 -3.14 -12.47 -5.93
C ASP A 155 -3.89 -11.13 -5.72
N PRO A 156 -4.00 -10.28 -6.76
CA PRO A 156 -4.81 -9.06 -6.69
C PRO A 156 -6.24 -9.28 -6.18
N ALA A 157 -6.88 -10.41 -6.53
CA ALA A 157 -8.21 -10.76 -6.07
C ALA A 157 -8.26 -10.99 -4.55
N THR A 158 -7.22 -11.63 -3.98
CA THR A 158 -7.08 -11.81 -2.53
C THR A 158 -6.93 -10.46 -1.82
N ILE A 159 -6.16 -9.52 -2.39
CA ILE A 159 -6.02 -8.18 -1.83
C ILE A 159 -7.36 -7.42 -1.87
N ARG A 160 -8.11 -7.51 -2.97
CA ARG A 160 -9.47 -6.95 -3.08
C ARG A 160 -10.40 -7.55 -2.04
N GLU A 161 -10.36 -8.87 -1.86
CA GLU A 161 -11.19 -9.56 -0.86
C GLU A 161 -10.91 -9.03 0.55
N GLY A 162 -9.63 -8.91 0.94
CA GLY A 162 -9.26 -8.36 2.24
C GLY A 162 -9.77 -6.94 2.43
N LEU A 163 -9.56 -6.05 1.47
CA LEU A 163 -10.05 -4.67 1.54
C LEU A 163 -11.59 -4.58 1.54
N SER A 164 -12.29 -5.52 0.89
CA SER A 164 -13.75 -5.61 0.97
C SER A 164 -14.23 -5.89 2.40
N GLN A 165 -13.43 -6.57 3.24
CA GLN A 165 -13.78 -6.79 4.64
C GLN A 165 -13.73 -5.47 5.43
N LEU A 166 -12.79 -4.58 5.14
CA LEU A 166 -12.72 -3.25 5.75
C LEU A 166 -13.95 -2.39 5.38
N ALA A 167 -14.39 -2.45 4.12
CA ALA A 167 -15.61 -1.77 3.67
C ALA A 167 -16.87 -2.35 4.35
N LYS A 168 -17.00 -3.69 4.41
CA LYS A 168 -18.12 -4.35 5.09
C LYS A 168 -18.17 -4.05 6.59
N ALA A 169 -17.01 -3.90 7.21
CA ALA A 169 -16.88 -3.52 8.62
C ALA A 169 -17.12 -2.02 8.87
N GLY A 170 -17.27 -1.19 7.82
CA GLY A 170 -17.54 0.24 7.91
C GLY A 170 -16.31 1.11 8.14
N PHE A 171 -15.09 0.56 8.00
CA PHE A 171 -13.84 1.33 8.08
C PHE A 171 -13.51 2.05 6.79
N LEU A 172 -13.95 1.52 5.65
CA LEU A 172 -13.99 2.24 4.39
C LEU A 172 -15.44 2.60 4.09
N SER A 173 -15.65 3.83 3.65
CA SER A 173 -16.98 4.33 3.27
C SER A 173 -17.59 3.58 2.07
N ARG A 174 -16.75 2.95 1.23
CA ARG A 174 -17.13 2.10 0.10
C ARG A 174 -15.98 1.20 -0.35
N GLU A 175 -16.21 0.36 -1.35
CA GLU A 175 -15.12 -0.34 -2.03
C GLU A 175 -14.25 0.64 -2.84
N PRO A 176 -12.91 0.48 -2.84
CA PRO A 176 -12.05 1.35 -3.63
C PRO A 176 -12.35 1.30 -5.13
N ASN A 177 -12.29 2.46 -5.80
CA ASN A 177 -12.28 2.53 -7.26
C ASN A 177 -10.88 2.13 -7.77
N TYR A 178 -10.63 0.82 -7.84
CA TYR A 178 -9.33 0.29 -8.23
C TYR A 178 -8.99 0.64 -9.69
N LEU A 179 -7.93 1.44 -9.86
CA LEU A 179 -7.20 1.54 -11.12
C LEU A 179 -6.40 0.25 -11.33
N GLU A 180 -5.49 -0.07 -10.41
CA GLU A 180 -4.59 -1.23 -10.50
C GLU A 180 -4.18 -1.77 -9.13
N ILE A 181 -3.81 -3.06 -9.05
CA ILE A 181 -3.19 -3.65 -7.86
C ILE A 181 -1.97 -4.45 -8.31
N TYR A 182 -0.79 -3.97 -7.93
CA TYR A 182 0.50 -4.56 -8.27
C TYR A 182 1.18 -5.16 -7.02
N PRO A 183 0.91 -6.45 -6.71
CA PRO A 183 1.71 -7.23 -5.78
C PRO A 183 2.98 -7.66 -6.51
N VAL A 184 4.05 -6.87 -6.37
CA VAL A 184 5.23 -7.00 -7.24
C VAL A 184 6.05 -8.27 -6.99
N SER A 185 5.82 -8.94 -5.85
CA SER A 185 6.41 -10.24 -5.54
C SER A 185 5.52 -11.42 -5.93
N HIS A 186 4.38 -11.18 -6.60
CA HIS A 186 3.50 -12.25 -7.06
C HIS A 186 4.20 -13.10 -8.13
N PRO A 187 4.12 -14.45 -8.07
CA PRO A 187 4.89 -15.34 -8.95
C PRO A 187 4.68 -15.13 -10.46
N VAL A 188 3.52 -14.60 -10.86
CA VAL A 188 3.19 -14.34 -12.28
C VAL A 188 3.39 -12.86 -12.64
N LEU A 189 2.83 -11.95 -11.85
CA LEU A 189 2.80 -10.52 -12.17
C LEU A 189 4.17 -9.87 -12.02
N GLY A 190 4.99 -10.32 -11.06
CA GLY A 190 6.36 -9.82 -10.88
C GLY A 190 7.22 -10.04 -12.13
N PRO A 191 7.33 -11.28 -12.64
CA PRO A 191 8.03 -11.56 -13.89
C PRO A 191 7.47 -10.84 -15.12
N GLU A 192 6.14 -10.74 -15.26
CA GLU A 192 5.49 -10.02 -16.36
C GLU A 192 5.86 -8.52 -16.35
N LEU A 193 5.76 -7.87 -15.19
CA LEU A 193 6.20 -6.49 -14.99
C LEU A 193 7.71 -6.32 -15.20
N GLY A 194 8.46 -7.38 -14.87
CA GLY A 194 9.88 -7.48 -15.14
C GLY A 194 10.24 -7.64 -16.62
N GLY A 195 9.30 -7.97 -17.49
CA GLY A 195 9.57 -8.22 -18.91
C GLY A 195 10.30 -9.52 -19.20
N GLY A 196 10.09 -10.56 -18.37
CA GLY A 196 10.54 -11.94 -18.65
C GLY A 196 12.06 -12.21 -18.67
N GLY A 197 12.90 -11.21 -18.39
CA GLY A 197 14.36 -11.32 -18.32
C GLY A 197 14.91 -11.66 -16.92
N GLU A 198 16.12 -11.17 -16.60
CA GLU A 198 16.73 -11.34 -15.28
C GLU A 198 15.80 -10.93 -14.12
N ARG A 199 15.89 -11.66 -13.00
CA ARG A 199 15.11 -11.42 -11.77
C ARG A 199 15.43 -10.02 -11.26
N LYS A 200 14.43 -9.15 -11.27
CA LYS A 200 14.55 -7.77 -10.79
C LYS A 200 14.32 -7.72 -9.29
N SER A 201 14.92 -6.71 -8.65
CA SER A 201 14.66 -6.42 -7.25
C SER A 201 13.21 -5.93 -7.08
N THR A 202 12.66 -6.15 -5.88
CA THR A 202 11.33 -5.62 -5.49
C THR A 202 11.24 -4.12 -5.73
N ALA A 203 12.31 -3.37 -5.44
CA ALA A 203 12.43 -1.95 -5.71
C ALA A 203 12.21 -1.63 -7.20
N GLU A 204 12.98 -2.26 -8.10
CA GLU A 204 12.84 -2.03 -9.54
C GLU A 204 11.45 -2.41 -10.06
N LEU A 205 10.85 -3.48 -9.52
CA LEU A 205 9.48 -3.85 -9.87
C LEU A 205 8.46 -2.81 -9.37
N LYS A 206 8.57 -2.30 -8.14
CA LYS A 206 7.74 -1.18 -7.64
C LYS A 206 7.85 0.04 -8.56
N LYS A 207 9.06 0.41 -8.98
CA LYS A 207 9.29 1.54 -9.89
C LYS A 207 8.55 1.37 -11.21
N ARG A 208 8.59 0.16 -11.78
CA ARG A 208 7.85 -0.18 -13.01
C ARG A 208 6.35 -0.17 -12.80
N ALA A 209 5.85 -0.68 -11.68
CA ALA A 209 4.43 -0.65 -11.34
C ALA A 209 3.90 0.78 -11.32
N ILE A 210 4.63 1.72 -10.72
CA ILE A 210 4.25 3.15 -10.69
C ILE A 210 4.09 3.70 -12.12
N ILE A 211 5.03 3.40 -13.01
CA ILE A 211 4.97 3.83 -14.41
C ILE A 211 3.76 3.20 -15.10
N ARG A 212 3.52 1.90 -14.90
CA ARG A 212 2.39 1.19 -15.50
C ARG A 212 1.04 1.70 -14.98
N CYS A 213 0.92 2.06 -13.71
CA CYS A 213 -0.30 2.69 -13.19
C CYS A 213 -0.60 4.01 -13.91
N VAL A 214 0.41 4.84 -14.18
CA VAL A 214 0.18 6.09 -14.94
C VAL A 214 -0.21 5.80 -16.38
N GLU A 215 0.43 4.82 -17.04
CA GLU A 215 0.06 4.40 -18.39
C GLU A 215 -1.39 3.88 -18.45
N ALA A 216 -1.78 3.02 -17.49
CA ALA A 216 -3.15 2.50 -17.37
C ALA A 216 -4.17 3.62 -17.12
N ALA A 217 -3.81 4.63 -16.30
CA ALA A 217 -4.66 5.80 -16.11
C ALA A 217 -4.88 6.58 -17.41
N MET A 218 -3.84 6.75 -18.23
CA MET A 218 -3.98 7.42 -19.53
C MET A 218 -4.78 6.59 -20.53
N GLU A 219 -4.69 5.26 -20.48
CA GLU A 219 -5.48 4.36 -21.32
C GLU A 219 -6.96 4.36 -20.94
N GLN A 220 -7.27 4.27 -19.64
CA GLN A 220 -8.63 4.16 -19.14
C GLN A 220 -9.38 5.49 -19.09
N TYR A 221 -8.70 6.58 -18.70
CA TYR A 221 -9.31 7.91 -18.51
C TYR A 221 -8.95 8.92 -19.60
N GLY A 222 -8.19 8.49 -20.61
CA GLY A 222 -7.71 9.34 -21.69
C GLY A 222 -6.48 10.17 -21.28
N ASN A 223 -5.78 10.68 -22.28
CA ASN A 223 -4.66 11.59 -22.05
C ASN A 223 -5.18 13.00 -21.78
N ASN A 224 -5.05 13.48 -20.54
CA ASN A 224 -5.43 14.83 -20.16
C ASN A 224 -4.27 15.51 -19.40
N PRO A 225 -3.83 16.71 -19.83
CA PRO A 225 -2.72 17.42 -19.19
C PRO A 225 -2.99 17.86 -17.76
N HIS A 226 -4.25 17.84 -17.34
CA HIS A 226 -4.68 18.20 -15.99
C HIS A 226 -4.83 17.00 -15.05
N HIS A 227 -4.46 15.77 -15.48
CA HIS A 227 -4.32 14.63 -14.56
C HIS A 227 -3.22 14.88 -13.52
N ARG A 228 -3.47 14.33 -12.33
CA ARG A 228 -2.60 14.48 -11.16
C ARG A 228 -2.35 13.13 -10.52
N PHE A 229 -1.11 12.83 -10.19
CA PHE A 229 -0.70 11.51 -9.70
C PHE A 229 0.08 11.62 -8.41
N GLY A 230 -0.56 11.30 -7.28
CA GLY A 230 0.09 11.18 -5.98
C GLY A 230 0.51 9.74 -5.68
N MET A 231 1.62 9.57 -4.97
CA MET A 231 1.92 8.31 -4.29
C MET A 231 2.39 8.57 -2.87
N SER A 232 1.86 7.84 -1.90
CA SER A 232 2.35 7.87 -0.52
C SER A 232 3.08 6.61 -0.12
N ASP A 233 4.08 6.80 0.74
CA ASP A 233 4.88 5.76 1.37
C ASP A 233 5.41 6.30 2.72
N ASP A 234 5.70 5.41 3.66
CA ASP A 234 6.28 5.77 4.96
C ASP A 234 7.80 5.54 5.02
N ASP A 235 8.37 4.77 4.09
CA ASP A 235 9.78 4.42 4.07
C ASP A 235 10.63 5.37 3.18
N PRO A 236 11.74 5.94 3.69
CA PRO A 236 12.55 6.92 2.96
C PRO A 236 13.25 6.35 1.70
N ASP A 237 13.57 5.06 1.67
CA ASP A 237 14.17 4.42 0.50
C ASP A 237 13.13 4.27 -0.61
N ASN A 238 11.90 3.89 -0.25
CA ASN A 238 10.77 3.91 -1.18
C ASN A 238 10.46 5.33 -1.68
N ILE A 239 10.49 6.35 -0.82
CA ILE A 239 10.30 7.77 -1.24
C ILE A 239 11.32 8.17 -2.31
N THR A 240 12.58 7.78 -2.14
CA THR A 240 13.62 8.01 -3.14
C THR A 240 13.29 7.32 -4.47
N LEU A 241 12.85 6.06 -4.40
CA LEU A 241 12.46 5.27 -5.56
C LEU A 241 11.26 5.86 -6.31
N ILE A 242 10.22 6.24 -5.59
CA ILE A 242 9.01 6.86 -6.12
C ILE A 242 9.38 8.17 -6.80
N THR A 243 10.24 8.98 -6.19
CA THR A 243 10.74 10.24 -6.77
C THR A 243 11.43 9.99 -8.11
N GLN A 244 12.26 8.95 -8.22
CA GLN A 244 12.89 8.59 -9.50
C GLN A 244 11.85 8.20 -10.55
N ALA A 245 10.83 7.39 -10.20
CA ALA A 245 9.76 7.01 -11.11
C ALA A 245 8.99 8.25 -11.61
N LYS A 246 8.62 9.14 -10.69
CA LYS A 246 7.84 10.35 -10.97
C LYS A 246 8.63 11.37 -11.81
N ARG A 247 9.96 11.47 -11.66
CA ARG A 247 10.80 12.29 -12.55
C ARG A 247 10.78 11.79 -14.00
N LEU A 248 10.89 10.46 -14.21
CA LEU A 248 10.78 9.88 -15.55
C LEU A 248 9.40 10.15 -16.16
N LEU A 249 8.35 10.03 -15.36
CA LEU A 249 6.98 10.33 -15.78
C LEU A 249 6.77 11.83 -16.07
N LYS A 250 7.32 12.73 -15.25
CA LYS A 250 7.27 14.18 -15.49
C LYS A 250 7.96 14.57 -16.80
N ALA A 251 9.09 13.93 -17.13
CA ALA A 251 9.74 14.14 -18.42
C ALA A 251 8.87 13.68 -19.61
N ARG A 252 8.11 12.59 -19.45
CA ARG A 252 7.20 12.05 -20.48
C ARG A 252 5.89 12.83 -20.59
N TYR A 253 5.38 13.31 -19.46
CA TYR A 253 4.10 13.99 -19.31
C TYR A 253 4.29 15.35 -18.60
N PRO A 254 4.93 16.32 -19.26
CA PRO A 254 5.39 17.55 -18.61
C PRO A 254 4.26 18.44 -18.06
N GLN A 255 3.06 18.33 -18.62
CA GLN A 255 1.91 19.11 -18.20
C GLN A 255 1.20 18.51 -16.97
N ASN A 256 1.34 17.21 -16.75
CA ASN A 256 0.74 16.54 -15.60
C ASN A 256 1.48 16.86 -14.30
N SER A 257 0.74 16.85 -13.19
CA SER A 257 1.33 17.03 -11.86
C SER A 257 1.62 15.68 -11.21
N PHE A 258 2.81 15.57 -10.63
CA PHE A 258 3.27 14.36 -9.97
C PHE A 258 3.70 14.68 -8.56
N PHE A 259 3.17 13.93 -7.60
CA PHE A 259 3.42 14.15 -6.18
C PHE A 259 3.97 12.90 -5.52
N VAL A 260 4.87 13.12 -4.56
CA VAL A 260 5.39 12.11 -3.64
C VAL A 260 5.06 12.56 -2.23
N ILE A 261 4.44 11.69 -1.44
CA ILE A 261 4.10 11.97 -0.04
C ILE A 261 4.98 11.09 0.84
N HIS A 262 5.70 11.71 1.76
CA HIS A 262 6.41 11.03 2.83
C HIS A 262 5.57 11.03 4.11
N ALA A 263 4.91 9.91 4.37
CA ALA A 263 3.99 9.71 5.50
C ALA A 263 4.70 9.27 6.79
N GLY A 264 5.96 8.84 6.71
CA GLY A 264 6.79 8.47 7.86
C GLY A 264 7.31 9.64 8.69
N THR A 265 7.12 10.89 8.25
CA THR A 265 7.55 12.09 8.98
C THR A 265 6.39 12.80 9.66
N ARG A 266 6.71 13.56 10.72
CA ARG A 266 5.79 14.52 11.32
C ARG A 266 6.45 15.91 11.32
N PRO A 267 5.90 16.90 10.60
CA PRO A 267 4.71 16.80 9.73
C PRO A 267 4.93 15.89 8.53
N VAL A 268 3.85 15.39 7.94
CA VAL A 268 3.87 14.69 6.65
C VAL A 268 4.38 15.66 5.58
N ILE A 269 5.30 15.22 4.73
CA ILE A 269 5.90 16.08 3.70
C ILE A 269 5.37 15.69 2.32
N LYS A 270 4.87 16.66 1.56
CA LYS A 270 4.50 16.52 0.17
C LYS A 270 5.58 17.14 -0.72
N TYR A 271 5.98 16.39 -1.73
CA TYR A 271 6.88 16.84 -2.79
C TYR A 271 6.14 16.92 -4.12
N GLU A 272 6.21 18.06 -4.80
CA GLU A 272 5.79 18.19 -6.20
C GLU A 272 6.99 18.11 -7.13
N ILE A 273 6.88 17.29 -8.17
CA ILE A 273 7.97 17.04 -9.12
C ILE A 273 7.81 17.95 -10.34
N PHE A 274 8.79 18.83 -10.54
CA PHE A 274 8.95 19.63 -11.75
C PHE A 274 10.03 19.02 -12.66
N CYS A 275 10.17 19.56 -13.87
CA CYS A 275 11.13 19.03 -14.86
C CYS A 275 12.59 19.21 -14.43
N ASP A 276 12.88 20.27 -13.69
CA ASP A 276 14.21 20.75 -13.31
C ASP A 276 14.46 20.75 -11.80
N HIS A 277 13.40 20.78 -10.98
CA HIS A 277 13.50 20.81 -9.52
C HIS A 277 12.34 20.07 -8.84
N MET A 278 12.31 20.13 -7.52
CA MET A 278 11.25 19.58 -6.68
C MET A 278 10.95 20.59 -5.57
N GLU A 279 9.67 20.81 -5.29
CA GLU A 279 9.24 21.67 -4.19
C GLU A 279 8.66 20.81 -3.08
N SER A 280 9.02 21.11 -1.82
CA SER A 280 8.51 20.42 -0.65
C SER A 280 7.62 21.34 0.18
N SER A 281 6.49 20.82 0.63
CA SER A 281 5.59 21.51 1.56
C SER A 281 5.16 20.56 2.68
N PRO A 282 5.11 21.02 3.94
CA PRO A 282 4.44 20.24 4.97
C PRO A 282 2.94 20.19 4.66
N LEU A 283 2.31 19.03 4.80
CA LEU A 283 0.86 18.93 4.79
C LEU A 283 0.36 19.41 6.15
N GLU A 284 -0.41 20.50 6.15
CA GLU A 284 -1.02 21.06 7.37
C GLU A 284 -2.01 20.05 7.96
N ALA A 285 -2.23 20.06 9.28
CA ALA A 285 -3.09 19.08 9.96
C ALA A 285 -4.52 19.00 9.41
N GLN A 286 -5.07 20.10 8.86
CA GLN A 286 -6.38 20.11 8.17
C GLN A 286 -6.31 19.52 6.75
N THR A 287 -5.14 19.54 6.11
CA THR A 287 -4.84 18.96 4.79
C THR A 287 -4.19 17.56 4.90
N GLN A 288 -3.93 17.06 6.11
CA GLN A 288 -3.49 15.68 6.33
C GLN A 288 -4.65 14.69 6.19
N LEU A 289 -5.88 15.14 6.44
CA LEU A 289 -7.13 14.39 6.22
C LEU A 289 -7.47 14.25 4.74
N HIS A 290 -7.00 15.20 3.93
CA HIS A 290 -7.30 15.28 2.50
C HIS A 290 -5.98 15.54 1.83
N PHE A 291 -5.32 14.50 1.32
CA PHE A 291 -4.13 14.66 0.47
C PHE A 291 -4.55 15.33 -0.85
N GLU A 292 -4.89 16.60 -0.71
CA GLU A 292 -5.29 17.49 -1.77
C GLU A 292 -4.00 17.89 -2.43
N PHE A 293 -3.74 17.16 -3.50
CA PHE A 293 -3.08 17.69 -4.64
C PHE A 293 -4.09 18.61 -5.27
#